data_AF-K9T5H3-F1
#
_entry.id   AF-K9T5H3-F1
#
_cell.length_a   1.000
_cell.length_b   1.000
_cell.length_c   1.000
_cell.angle_alpha   90.00
_cell.angle_beta   90.00
_cell.angle_gamma   90.00
#
_symmetry.space_group_name_H-M   'P 1'
#
loop_
_entity.id
_entity.type
_entity.pdbx_description
1 polymer ?
#
loop_
_entity_poly.entity_id
_entity_poly.type
_entity_poly.pdbx_seq_one_letter_code
_entity_poly.pdbx_strand_id
1 'polypeptide(L)'
;MPLLNRRYWFPLLMILGVAPAIAQGANFGQLKLASGFDRTTAVVSGYTSGSYSLSSIANTDRYRRPCVGYGAPNPDHILVLENDFPKLALQVDSGGKDTTLVIRGPDKNTIRCNFGTNDSQDARIEDSDWKAGRYEIWVGSMKSGQRLNYRLSAQ
;
A
#
# COMPACT_ATOMS: atom_id res chain seq x y z
N MET A 1 -40.52 51.13 -38.05
CA MET A 1 -41.08 50.51 -36.83
C MET A 1 -40.06 49.49 -36.32
N PRO A 2 -39.41 49.71 -35.16
CA PRO A 2 -38.24 48.93 -34.75
C PRO A 2 -38.64 47.67 -33.99
N LEU A 3 -38.05 46.52 -34.32
CA LEU A 3 -38.12 45.31 -33.51
C LEU A 3 -36.87 45.26 -32.61
N LEU A 4 -37.10 45.44 -31.31
CA LEU A 4 -36.09 45.48 -30.26
C LEU A 4 -35.61 44.05 -29.94
N ASN A 5 -34.43 43.67 -30.43
CA ASN A 5 -33.83 42.36 -30.15
C ASN A 5 -33.10 42.38 -28.80
N ARG A 6 -33.80 41.96 -27.73
CA ARG A 6 -33.28 41.93 -26.36
C ARG A 6 -32.41 40.67 -26.17
N ARG A 7 -31.11 40.81 -26.42
CA ARG A 7 -30.09 39.78 -26.19
C ARG A 7 -29.83 39.65 -24.69
N TYR A 8 -30.47 38.68 -24.04
CA TYR A 8 -30.18 38.35 -22.64
C TYR A 8 -28.86 37.59 -22.55
N TRP A 9 -27.87 38.24 -21.94
CA TRP A 9 -26.59 37.63 -21.60
C TRP A 9 -26.75 36.92 -20.24
N PHE A 10 -26.96 35.61 -20.25
CA PHE A 10 -26.86 34.79 -19.03
C PHE A 10 -25.37 34.51 -18.76
N PRO A 11 -24.79 34.95 -17.64
CA PRO A 11 -23.43 34.56 -17.29
C PRO A 11 -23.45 33.08 -16.89
N LEU A 12 -22.68 32.27 -17.61
CA LEU A 12 -22.44 30.87 -17.27
C LEU A 12 -21.51 30.81 -16.05
N LEU A 13 -22.10 30.65 -14.86
CA LEU A 13 -21.34 30.39 -13.64
C LEU A 13 -20.78 28.96 -13.71
N MET A 14 -19.50 28.80 -14.08
CA MET A 14 -18.80 27.53 -13.91
C MET A 14 -18.53 27.29 -12.44
N ILE A 15 -19.35 26.43 -11.82
CA ILE A 15 -19.10 25.92 -10.48
C ILE A 15 -17.99 24.87 -10.60
N LEU A 16 -16.77 25.23 -10.17
CA LEU A 16 -15.68 24.28 -9.98
C LEU A 16 -16.02 23.35 -8.81
N GLY A 17 -16.69 22.24 -9.11
CA GLY A 17 -16.91 21.18 -8.13
C GLY A 17 -15.59 20.51 -7.79
N VAL A 18 -15.08 20.73 -6.57
CA VAL A 18 -13.96 19.96 -6.04
C VAL A 18 -14.49 18.55 -5.77
N ALA A 19 -14.27 17.62 -6.71
CA ALA A 19 -14.61 16.22 -6.48
C ALA A 19 -13.75 15.71 -5.31
N PRO A 20 -14.34 15.08 -4.28
CA PRO A 20 -13.55 14.43 -3.26
C PRO A 20 -12.67 13.37 -3.93
N ALA A 21 -11.36 13.41 -3.67
CA ALA A 21 -10.47 12.35 -4.12
C ALA A 21 -10.92 11.04 -3.46
N ILE A 22 -11.39 10.09 -4.25
CA ILE A 22 -11.65 8.73 -3.75
C ILE A 22 -10.31 8.18 -3.28
N ALA A 23 -10.13 8.07 -1.98
CA ALA A 23 -9.00 7.36 -1.41
C ALA A 23 -9.11 5.90 -1.87
N GLN A 24 -8.12 5.43 -2.65
CA GLN A 24 -8.03 4.03 -3.04
C GLN A 24 -8.05 3.18 -1.76
N GLY A 25 -9.14 2.43 -1.57
CA GLY A 25 -9.30 1.57 -0.41
C GLY A 25 -8.29 0.41 -0.46
N ALA A 26 -7.84 -0.03 0.71
CA ALA A 26 -7.10 -1.28 0.80
C ALA A 26 -8.08 -2.47 0.75
N ASN A 27 -7.61 -3.62 0.28
CA ASN A 27 -8.42 -4.83 0.17
C ASN A 27 -8.82 -5.38 1.55
N PHE A 28 -8.01 -5.10 2.58
CA PHE A 28 -8.23 -5.52 3.96
C PHE A 28 -8.03 -4.35 4.95
N GLY A 29 -7.85 -4.70 6.23
CA GLY A 29 -7.73 -3.76 7.34
C GLY A 29 -6.44 -2.94 7.36
N GLN A 30 -6.39 -2.01 8.31
CA GLN A 30 -5.26 -1.09 8.52
C GLN A 30 -4.55 -1.40 9.84
N LEU A 31 -3.24 -1.14 9.91
CA LEU A 31 -2.48 -1.06 11.14
C LEU A 31 -2.24 0.41 11.47
N LYS A 32 -2.44 0.80 12.72
CA LYS A 32 -2.10 2.13 13.20
C LYS A 32 -1.11 1.99 14.35
N LEU A 33 0.08 2.54 14.19
CA LEU A 33 1.19 2.39 15.13
C LEU A 33 1.62 3.75 15.68
N ALA A 34 1.61 3.86 17.00
CA ALA A 34 2.22 4.95 17.75
C ALA A 34 3.55 4.48 18.37
N SER A 35 4.38 5.41 18.81
CA SER A 35 5.56 5.07 19.61
C SER A 35 5.16 4.20 20.82
N GLY A 36 5.86 3.09 21.03
CA GLY A 36 5.57 2.16 22.13
C GLY A 36 4.36 1.25 21.92
N PHE A 37 3.88 1.09 20.68
CA PHE A 37 2.77 0.17 20.36
C PHE A 37 3.00 -1.25 20.91
N ASP A 38 1.90 -1.90 21.29
CA ASP A 38 1.94 -3.30 21.71
C ASP A 38 2.09 -4.23 20.49
N ARG A 39 3.25 -4.87 20.38
CA ARG A 39 3.59 -5.79 19.29
C ARG A 39 2.64 -6.99 19.19
N THR A 40 1.99 -7.38 20.28
CA THR A 40 1.06 -8.52 20.27
C THR A 40 -0.25 -8.19 19.57
N THR A 41 -0.62 -6.91 19.52
CA THR A 41 -1.86 -6.41 18.88
C THR A 41 -1.61 -5.75 17.53
N ALA A 42 -0.35 -5.45 17.18
CA ALA A 42 0.05 -4.89 15.89
C ALA A 42 0.07 -5.94 14.77
N VAL A 43 -1.08 -6.59 14.55
CA VAL A 43 -1.25 -7.69 13.60
C VAL A 43 -2.54 -7.53 12.83
N VAL A 44 -2.49 -7.76 11.52
CA VAL A 44 -3.66 -7.91 10.65
C VAL A 44 -3.59 -9.23 9.88
N SER A 45 -4.70 -9.63 9.29
CA SER A 45 -4.79 -10.83 8.48
C SER A 45 -5.33 -10.50 7.10
N GLY A 46 -4.95 -11.32 6.12
CA GLY A 46 -5.41 -11.20 4.75
C GLY A 46 -5.15 -12.47 3.97
N TYR A 47 -5.25 -12.37 2.66
CA TYR A 47 -4.84 -13.44 1.76
C TYR A 47 -4.24 -12.87 0.48
N THR A 48 -3.20 -13.52 -0.04
CA THR A 48 -2.66 -13.19 -1.36
C THR A 48 -3.70 -13.56 -2.41
N SER A 49 -3.75 -12.82 -3.51
CA SER A 49 -4.53 -13.19 -4.70
C SER A 49 -4.11 -12.33 -5.88
N GLY A 50 -4.68 -12.59 -7.05
CA GLY A 50 -4.48 -11.75 -8.23
C GLY A 50 -3.22 -12.08 -9.03
N SER A 51 -3.19 -11.54 -10.24
CA SER A 51 -2.14 -11.73 -11.24
C SER A 51 -1.44 -10.41 -11.60
N TYR A 52 -1.74 -9.33 -10.88
CA TYR A 52 -1.10 -8.04 -11.11
C TYR A 52 0.36 -8.13 -10.71
N SER A 53 1.27 -7.80 -11.64
CA SER A 53 2.70 -7.87 -11.39
C SER A 53 3.11 -6.74 -10.47
N LEU A 54 3.66 -7.07 -9.30
CA LEU A 54 4.06 -6.07 -8.30
C LEU A 54 5.24 -5.20 -8.76
N SER A 55 6.01 -5.63 -9.77
CA SER A 55 7.02 -4.78 -10.39
C SER A 55 6.43 -3.56 -11.12
N SER A 56 5.13 -3.61 -11.44
CA SER A 56 4.40 -2.46 -12.00
C SER A 56 4.17 -1.34 -10.97
N ILE A 57 4.34 -1.62 -9.66
CA ILE A 57 4.29 -0.62 -8.58
C ILE A 57 5.63 0.12 -8.50
N ALA A 58 6.72 -0.62 -8.57
CA ALA A 58 8.11 -0.17 -8.63
C ALA A 58 8.98 -1.35 -9.06
N ASN A 59 10.05 -1.13 -9.82
CA ASN A 59 10.94 -2.22 -10.23
C ASN A 59 11.87 -2.70 -9.09
N THR A 60 12.43 -1.75 -8.34
CA THR A 60 13.36 -2.03 -7.23
C THR A 60 13.15 -1.06 -6.07
N ASP A 61 13.59 -1.46 -4.88
CA ASP A 61 13.67 -0.57 -3.73
C ASP A 61 14.96 0.28 -3.71
N ARG A 62 15.12 1.08 -2.64
CA ARG A 62 16.29 1.96 -2.43
C ARG A 62 17.64 1.23 -2.36
N TYR A 63 17.63 -0.06 -2.05
CA TYR A 63 18.80 -0.93 -1.97
C TYR A 63 18.98 -1.78 -3.24
N ARG A 64 18.24 -1.47 -4.32
CA ARG A 64 18.19 -2.22 -5.58
C ARG A 64 17.66 -3.66 -5.42
N ARG A 65 16.90 -3.94 -4.36
CA ARG A 65 16.21 -5.23 -4.23
C ARG A 65 15.01 -5.26 -5.16
N PRO A 66 14.76 -6.36 -5.88
CA PRO A 66 13.69 -6.42 -6.86
C PRO A 66 12.31 -6.51 -6.18
N CYS A 67 11.35 -5.75 -6.69
CA CYS A 67 9.96 -5.79 -6.24
C CYS A 67 9.18 -6.75 -7.15
N VAL A 68 9.30 -8.04 -6.87
CA VAL A 68 8.80 -9.12 -7.72
C VAL A 68 7.58 -9.81 -7.12
N GLY A 69 6.94 -10.64 -7.95
CA GLY A 69 5.77 -11.45 -7.60
C GLY A 69 4.47 -10.82 -8.05
N TYR A 70 3.37 -11.38 -7.54
CA TYR A 70 2.02 -11.10 -7.99
C TYR A 70 1.09 -10.80 -6.83
N GLY A 71 0.17 -9.87 -7.04
CA GLY A 71 -0.85 -9.49 -6.08
C GLY A 71 -2.08 -8.88 -6.74
N ALA A 72 -2.78 -8.02 -5.99
CA ALA A 72 -3.85 -7.18 -6.49
C ALA A 72 -3.32 -5.79 -6.93
N PRO A 73 -4.04 -5.06 -7.80
CA PRO A 73 -3.68 -3.69 -8.15
C PRO A 73 -3.79 -2.71 -6.96
N ASN A 74 -4.77 -2.94 -6.07
CA ASN A 74 -4.95 -2.15 -4.85
C ASN A 74 -4.08 -2.73 -3.72
N PRO A 75 -3.60 -1.88 -2.78
CA PRO A 75 -2.88 -2.37 -1.60
C PRO A 75 -3.77 -3.28 -0.75
N ASP A 76 -3.16 -4.26 -0.11
CA ASP A 76 -3.84 -5.18 0.79
C ASP A 76 -4.08 -4.56 2.15
N HIS A 77 -3.11 -3.80 2.65
CA HIS A 77 -3.20 -3.12 3.94
C HIS A 77 -2.71 -1.69 3.85
N ILE A 78 -3.20 -0.88 4.77
CA ILE A 78 -2.65 0.44 5.05
C ILE A 78 -1.95 0.38 6.40
N LEU A 79 -0.73 0.92 6.45
CA LEU A 79 -0.03 1.18 7.70
C LEU A 79 -0.02 2.70 7.94
N VAL A 80 -0.52 3.13 9.09
CA VAL A 80 -0.48 4.51 9.55
C VAL A 80 0.51 4.60 10.69
N LEU A 81 1.63 5.28 10.47
CA LEU A 81 2.60 5.60 11.50
C LEU A 81 2.27 6.99 12.06
N GLU A 82 1.93 7.08 13.34
CA GLU A 82 1.67 8.37 14.01
C GLU A 82 2.96 9.12 14.35
N ASN A 83 4.08 8.41 14.42
CA ASN A 83 5.40 8.95 14.71
C ASN A 83 6.43 8.43 13.72
N ASP A 84 7.59 9.07 13.67
CA ASP A 84 8.77 8.50 13.02
C ASP A 84 9.27 7.29 13.84
N PHE A 85 9.69 6.22 13.15
CA PHE A 85 10.33 5.07 13.76
C PHE A 85 11.76 4.94 13.23
N PRO A 86 12.80 4.91 14.09
CA PRO A 86 14.18 4.74 13.64
C PRO A 86 14.41 3.36 13.02
N LYS A 87 13.62 2.37 13.45
CA LYS A 87 13.62 1.01 12.94
C LYS A 87 12.22 0.42 13.08
N LEU A 88 11.77 -0.30 12.06
CA LEU A 88 10.52 -1.06 12.07
C LEU A 88 10.71 -2.30 11.21
N ALA A 89 10.16 -3.43 11.66
CA ALA A 89 10.03 -4.61 10.82
C ALA A 89 8.56 -4.95 10.56
N LEU A 90 8.25 -5.33 9.32
CA LEU A 90 7.00 -5.97 8.93
C LEU A 90 7.27 -7.40 8.51
N GLN A 91 6.53 -8.34 9.09
CA GLN A 91 6.70 -9.77 8.90
C GLN A 91 5.39 -10.40 8.46
N VAL A 92 5.43 -11.13 7.34
CA VAL A 92 4.37 -12.02 6.91
C VAL A 92 4.53 -13.37 7.62
N ASP A 93 3.43 -14.01 7.96
CA ASP A 93 3.35 -15.41 8.38
C ASP A 93 2.22 -16.08 7.58
N SER A 94 2.61 -16.93 6.65
CA SER A 94 1.69 -17.71 5.81
C SER A 94 1.74 -19.22 6.12
N GLY A 95 2.38 -19.59 7.22
CA GLY A 95 2.70 -20.98 7.54
C GLY A 95 3.82 -21.55 6.65
N GLY A 96 4.81 -20.72 6.27
CA GLY A 96 5.98 -21.14 5.52
C GLY A 96 5.75 -21.32 4.02
N LYS A 97 4.97 -20.44 3.38
CA LYS A 97 4.74 -20.42 1.93
C LYS A 97 5.34 -19.18 1.28
N ASP A 98 5.74 -19.28 0.02
CA ASP A 98 6.41 -18.21 -0.73
C ASP A 98 5.55 -16.94 -0.87
N THR A 99 5.83 -15.96 -0.02
CA THR A 99 5.21 -14.63 -0.06
C THR A 99 6.19 -13.55 -0.50
N THR A 100 5.67 -12.42 -0.96
CA THR A 100 6.43 -11.22 -1.32
C THR A 100 5.77 -10.00 -0.70
N LEU A 101 6.57 -8.98 -0.38
CA LEU A 101 6.12 -7.76 0.27
C LEU A 101 6.63 -6.55 -0.51
N VAL A 102 5.71 -5.67 -0.88
CA VAL A 102 6.02 -4.35 -1.44
C VAL A 102 5.34 -3.30 -0.58
N ILE A 103 6.10 -2.27 -0.20
CA ILE A 103 5.61 -1.17 0.63
C ILE A 103 5.96 0.14 -0.06
N ARG A 104 4.94 1.00 -0.22
CA ARG A 104 5.10 2.37 -0.70
C ARG A 104 4.85 3.35 0.44
N GLY A 105 5.79 4.27 0.63
CA GLY A 105 5.77 5.28 1.68
C GLY A 105 4.89 6.50 1.38
N PRO A 106 4.75 7.39 2.37
CA PRO A 106 3.86 8.56 2.29
C PRO A 106 4.26 9.56 1.21
N ASP A 107 5.54 9.62 0.86
CA ASP A 107 6.09 10.46 -0.22
C ASP A 107 5.91 9.86 -1.63
N LYS A 108 5.32 8.66 -1.73
CA LYS A 108 5.13 7.84 -2.94
C LYS A 108 6.42 7.34 -3.62
N ASN A 109 7.58 7.87 -3.25
CA ASN A 109 8.88 7.52 -3.83
C ASN A 109 9.66 6.53 -2.96
N THR A 110 9.37 6.49 -1.67
CA THR A 110 9.91 5.52 -0.73
C THR A 110 9.32 4.15 -1.04
N ILE A 111 10.15 3.26 -1.57
CA ILE A 111 9.81 1.86 -1.85
C ILE A 111 10.66 0.96 -0.97
N ARG A 112 10.04 -0.09 -0.42
CA ARG A 112 10.71 -1.19 0.28
C ARG A 112 10.16 -2.50 -0.25
N CYS A 113 11.04 -3.42 -0.61
CA CYS A 113 10.66 -4.69 -1.20
C CYS A 113 11.48 -5.82 -0.59
N ASN A 114 10.81 -6.92 -0.27
CA ASN A 114 11.50 -8.17 0.02
C ASN A 114 10.57 -9.34 -0.28
N PHE A 115 11.14 -10.47 -0.65
CA PHE A 115 10.41 -11.71 -0.87
C PHE A 115 11.03 -12.82 -0.03
N GLY A 116 10.25 -13.85 0.27
CA GLY A 116 10.76 -15.04 0.93
C GLY A 116 11.85 -15.71 0.10
N THR A 117 12.88 -16.21 0.75
CA THR A 117 13.95 -16.99 0.12
C THR A 117 13.96 -18.41 0.69
N ASN A 118 14.85 -19.29 0.20
CA ASN A 118 14.90 -20.68 0.63
C ASN A 118 15.01 -20.87 2.15
N ASP A 119 15.66 -19.94 2.85
CA ASP A 119 15.84 -19.98 4.31
C ASP A 119 14.60 -19.50 5.09
N SER A 120 13.70 -18.74 4.45
CA SER A 120 12.40 -18.33 4.98
C SER A 120 11.48 -17.90 3.83
N GLN A 121 10.47 -18.71 3.54
CA GLN A 121 9.50 -18.43 2.47
C GLN A 121 8.56 -17.26 2.80
N ASP A 122 8.49 -16.89 4.07
CA ASP A 122 7.72 -15.74 4.51
C ASP A 122 8.52 -14.44 4.36
N ALA A 123 7.94 -13.47 3.65
CA ALA A 123 8.56 -12.18 3.39
C ALA A 123 8.67 -11.34 4.67
N ARG A 124 9.83 -10.71 4.85
CA ARG A 124 10.12 -9.77 5.95
C ARG A 124 10.79 -8.52 5.41
N ILE A 125 10.32 -7.34 5.79
CA ILE A 125 11.06 -6.09 5.58
C ILE A 125 11.45 -5.55 6.94
N GLU A 126 12.75 -5.37 7.15
CA GLU A 126 13.32 -4.68 8.31
C GLU A 126 14.23 -3.59 7.78
N ASP A 127 13.93 -2.34 8.14
CA ASP A 127 14.62 -1.17 7.59
C ASP A 127 14.59 -0.01 8.60
N SER A 128 15.39 1.02 8.33
CA SER A 128 15.44 2.26 9.10
C SER A 128 14.60 3.38 8.49
N ASP A 129 14.53 4.50 9.20
CA ASP A 129 14.01 5.78 8.71
C ASP A 129 12.57 5.70 8.21
N TRP A 130 11.68 5.16 9.04
CA TRP A 130 10.26 5.15 8.78
C TRP A 130 9.67 6.48 9.22
N LYS A 131 9.24 7.29 8.26
CA LYS A 131 8.58 8.58 8.53
C LYS A 131 7.13 8.38 8.92
N ALA A 132 6.61 9.22 9.81
CA ALA A 132 5.20 9.29 10.11
C ALA A 132 4.39 9.46 8.81
N GLY A 133 3.21 8.86 8.76
CA GLY A 133 2.31 8.96 7.60
C GLY A 133 1.72 7.63 7.18
N ARG A 134 1.11 7.66 5.99
CA ARG A 134 0.35 6.56 5.40
C ARG A 134 1.24 5.77 4.44
N TYR A 135 1.30 4.47 4.66
CA TYR A 135 1.99 3.49 3.83
C TYR A 135 0.98 2.55 3.19
N GLU A 136 1.23 2.21 1.93
CA GLU A 136 0.49 1.21 1.18
C GLU A 136 1.29 -0.09 1.18
N ILE A 137 0.65 -1.21 1.53
CA ILE A 137 1.30 -2.52 1.65
C ILE A 137 0.60 -3.51 0.71
N TRP A 138 1.38 -4.16 -0.15
CA TRP A 138 0.95 -5.30 -0.96
C TRP A 138 1.62 -6.56 -0.42
N VAL A 139 0.81 -7.56 -0.08
CA VAL A 139 1.27 -8.89 0.31
C VAL A 139 0.94 -9.83 -0.84
N GLY A 140 1.97 -10.17 -1.62
CA GLY A 140 1.83 -11.01 -2.79
C GLY A 140 2.33 -12.43 -2.58
N SER A 141 2.34 -13.16 -3.69
CA SER A 141 2.98 -14.47 -3.81
C SER A 141 3.89 -14.51 -5.02
N MET A 142 4.82 -15.47 -5.05
CA MET A 142 5.71 -15.65 -6.21
C MET A 142 5.01 -16.32 -7.41
N LYS A 143 3.79 -16.85 -7.22
CA LYS A 143 3.01 -17.52 -8.26
C LYS A 143 1.73 -16.74 -8.56
N SER A 144 1.53 -16.36 -9.82
CA SER A 144 0.34 -15.62 -10.26
C SER A 144 -0.95 -16.33 -9.84
N GLY A 145 -1.89 -15.58 -9.24
CA GLY A 145 -3.19 -16.07 -8.81
C GLY A 145 -3.18 -16.97 -7.57
N GLN A 146 -2.01 -17.23 -6.97
CA GLN A 146 -1.93 -18.09 -5.80
C GLN A 146 -2.58 -17.43 -4.59
N ARG A 147 -3.45 -18.19 -3.92
CA ARG A 147 -4.15 -17.76 -2.71
C ARG A 147 -3.52 -18.36 -1.46
N LEU A 148 -2.90 -17.52 -0.64
CA LEU A 148 -2.27 -17.87 0.62
C LEU A 148 -2.88 -17.02 1.74
N ASN A 149 -3.47 -17.65 2.76
CA ASN A 149 -3.85 -16.91 3.96
C ASN A 149 -2.58 -16.51 4.71
N TYR A 150 -2.57 -15.31 5.28
CA TYR A 150 -1.43 -14.84 6.06
C TYR A 150 -1.85 -13.95 7.24
N ARG A 151 -0.92 -13.80 8.18
CA ARG A 151 -0.87 -12.71 9.16
C ARG A 151 0.28 -11.77 8.80
N LEU A 152 0.06 -10.46 8.96
CA LEU A 152 1.09 -9.43 8.82
C LEU A 152 1.24 -8.73 10.16
N SER A 153 2.46 -8.74 10.71
CA SER A 153 2.77 -8.16 12.02
C SER A 153 3.84 -7.07 11.93
N ALA A 154 3.76 -6.09 12.83
CA ALA A 154 4.79 -5.07 13.02
C ALA A 154 5.61 -5.33 14.30
N GLN A 155 6.93 -5.14 14.23
CA GLN A 155 7.88 -5.46 15.30
C GLN A 155 8.89 -4.33 15.54
#